data_AF-A0A0S6VUW5-F1
#
_entry.id   AF-A0A0S6VUW5-F1
#
_cell.length_a   1.000
_cell.length_b   1.000
_cell.length_c   1.000
_cell.angle_alpha   90.00
_cell.angle_beta   90.00
_cell.angle_gamma   90.00
#
_symmetry.space_group_name_H-M   'P 1'
#
loop_
_entity.id
_entity.type
_entity.pdbx_description
1 polymer ?
#
loop_
_entity_poly.entity_id
_entity_poly.type
_entity_poly.pdbx_seq_one_letter_code
_entity_poly.pdbx_strand_id
1 'polypeptide(L)' 'MTVTLQLPNDIARQIERAAQRQHVTMRQYILTTLQDTLSYQDAFEMLQEKLSQASPLSVDEILRYIPDRQPLPGDE' A
#
# COMPACT_ATOMS: atom_id res chain seq x y z
N MET A 1 -24.14 -5.43 5.04
CA MET A 1 -23.94 -6.88 5.28
C MET A 1 -23.22 -7.06 6.61
N THR A 2 -23.68 -7.96 7.46
CA THR A 2 -23.04 -8.24 8.77
C THR A 2 -22.43 -9.64 8.75
N VAL A 3 -21.19 -9.76 9.22
CA VAL A 3 -20.45 -11.03 9.27
C VAL A 3 -20.14 -11.34 10.73
N THR A 4 -20.49 -12.55 11.17
CA THR A 4 -20.15 -13.05 12.50
C THR A 4 -18.88 -13.89 12.40
N LEU A 5 -17.86 -13.53 13.18
CA LEU A 5 -16.59 -14.24 13.24
C LEU A 5 -16.47 -14.96 14.59
N GLN A 6 -16.12 -16.24 14.54
CA GLN A 6 -15.73 -17.02 15.71
C GLN A 6 -14.20 -17.01 15.78
N LEU A 7 -13.65 -16.46 16.86
CA LEU A 7 -12.22 -16.31 17.05
C LEU A 7 -11.78 -17.16 18.25
N PRO A 8 -10.63 -17.86 18.17
CA PRO A 8 -10.01 -18.44 19.35
C PRO A 8 -9.78 -17.37 20.42
N ASN A 9 -9.97 -17.71 21.69
CA ASN A 9 -9.84 -16.77 22.81
C ASN A 9 -8.50 -16.03 22.84
N ASP A 10 -7.41 -16.69 22.44
CA ASP A 10 -6.08 -16.08 22.41
C ASP A 10 -5.98 -14.96 21.37
N ILE A 11 -6.55 -15.19 20.19
CA ILE A 11 -6.59 -14.21 19.11
C ILE A 11 -7.51 -13.04 19.49
N ALA A 12 -8.68 -13.33 20.04
CA ALA A 12 -9.61 -12.29 20.49
C ALA A 12 -8.94 -11.35 21.52
N ARG A 13 -8.20 -11.91 22.51
CA ARG A 13 -7.44 -11.13 23.50
C ARG A 13 -6.32 -10.30 22.88
N GLN A 14 -5.62 -10.83 21.88
CA GLN A 14 -4.56 -10.07 21.20
C GLN A 14 -5.13 -8.88 20.42
N ILE A 15 -6.23 -9.09 19.69
CA ILE A 15 -6.91 -8.03 18.95
C ILE A 15 -7.46 -6.98 19.90
N GLU A 16 -8.07 -7.39 21.02
CA GLU A 16 -8.56 -6.46 22.04
C GLU A 16 -7.43 -5.57 22.59
N ARG A 17 -6.28 -6.17 22.94
CA ARG A 17 -5.09 -5.40 23.38
C ARG A 17 -4.60 -4.45 22.29
N ALA A 18 -4.62 -4.86 21.03
CA ALA A 18 -4.20 -4.01 19.92
C ALA A 18 -5.16 -2.83 19.70
N ALA A 19 -6.46 -3.07 19.79
CA ALA A 19 -7.49 -2.03 19.71
C ALA A 19 -7.37 -1.02 20.87
N GLN A 20 -7.13 -1.50 22.10
CA GLN A 20 -6.90 -0.65 23.27
C GLN A 20 -5.69 0.27 23.08
N ARG A 21 -4.57 -0.24 22.55
CA ARG A 21 -3.38 0.58 22.25
C ARG A 21 -3.64 1.70 21.25
N GLN A 22 -4.62 1.52 20.37
CA GLN A 22 -5.01 2.50 19.37
C GLN A 22 -6.24 3.32 19.78
N HIS A 23 -6.73 3.16 21.02
CA HIS A 23 -7.91 3.84 21.55
C HIS A 23 -9.19 3.67 20.70
N VAL A 24 -9.35 2.50 20.06
CA VAL A 24 -10.52 2.17 19.23
C VAL A 24 -11.22 0.91 19.74
N THR A 25 -12.46 0.70 19.30
CA THR A 25 -13.18 -0.55 19.58
C THR A 25 -12.56 -1.72 18.80
N MET A 26 -12.70 -2.93 19.33
CA MET A 26 -12.23 -4.16 18.65
C MET A 26 -12.81 -4.30 17.24
N ARG A 27 -14.09 -3.96 17.04
CA ARG A 27 -14.74 -3.98 15.72
C ARG A 27 -14.07 -2.99 14.77
N GLN A 28 -13.86 -1.76 15.21
CA GLN A 28 -13.27 -0.72 14.37
C GLN A 28 -11.82 -1.08 14.01
N TYR A 29 -11.06 -1.58 14.98
CA TYR A 29 -9.71 -2.08 14.74
C TYR A 29 -9.68 -3.19 13.67
N ILE A 30 -10.55 -4.20 13.77
CA ILE A 30 -10.63 -5.29 12.79
C ILE A 30 -10.96 -4.74 11.41
N LEU A 31 -11.96 -3.86 11.29
CA LEU A 31 -12.39 -3.31 10.00
C LEU A 31 -11.28 -2.48 9.35
N THR A 32 -10.64 -1.59 10.10
CA THR A 32 -9.53 -0.78 9.60
C THR A 32 -8.37 -1.66 9.17
N THR A 33 -7.95 -2.60 10.02
CA THR A 33 -6.82 -3.49 9.70
C THR A 33 -7.09 -4.35 8.46
N LEU A 34 -8.31 -4.86 8.30
CA LEU A 34 -8.71 -5.61 7.11
C LEU A 34 -8.71 -4.73 5.86
N GLN A 35 -9.27 -3.52 5.95
CA GLN A 35 -9.27 -2.57 4.85
C GLN A 35 -7.85 -2.21 4.42
N ASP A 36 -6.97 -1.93 5.37
CA ASP A 36 -5.56 -1.63 5.11
C ASP A 36 -4.88 -2.81 4.44
N THR A 37 -5.08 -4.03 4.96
CA THR A 37 -4.49 -5.26 4.41
C THR A 37 -4.92 -5.48 2.96
N LEU A 38 -6.21 -5.33 2.66
CA LEU A 38 -6.73 -5.45 1.29
C LEU A 38 -6.13 -4.37 0.39
N SER A 39 -6.08 -3.12 0.86
CA SER A 39 -5.50 -2.00 0.10
C SER A 39 -4.01 -2.23 -0.22
N TYR A 40 -3.25 -2.79 0.73
CA TYR A 40 -1.86 -3.17 0.51
C TYR A 40 -1.71 -4.29 -0.51
N GLN A 41 -2.59 -5.30 -0.47
CA GLN A 41 -2.59 -6.40 -1.44
C GLN A 41 -2.90 -5.89 -2.85
N ASP A 42 -3.96 -5.08 -3.00
CA ASP A 42 -4.33 -4.48 -4.28
C ASP A 42 -3.19 -3.61 -4.86
N ALA A 43 -2.59 -2.76 -4.02
CA ALA A 43 -1.45 -1.93 -4.42
C ALA A 43 -0.25 -2.78 -4.84
N PHE A 44 0.04 -3.85 -4.11
CA PHE A 44 1.14 -4.75 -4.41
C PHE A 44 0.92 -5.50 -5.73
N GLU A 45 -0.29 -6.00 -5.97
CA GLU A 45 -0.66 -6.65 -7.23
C GLU A 45 -0.55 -5.70 -8.40
N MET A 46 -1.07 -4.48 -8.27
CA MET A 46 -0.93 -3.44 -9.30
C MET A 46 0.54 -3.13 -9.63
N LEU A 47 1.39 -3.01 -8.60
CA LEU A 47 2.81 -2.75 -8.79
C LEU A 47 3.51 -3.93 -9.48
N GLN A 48 3.19 -5.17 -9.10
CA GLN A 48 3.73 -6.36 -9.76
C GLN A 48 3.31 -6.44 -11.23
N GLU A 49 2.04 -6.16 -11.54
CA GLU A 49 1.57 -6.12 -12.93
C GLU A 49 2.35 -5.09 -13.74
N LYS A 50 2.53 -3.89 -13.20
CA LYS A 50 3.33 -2.84 -13.84
C LYS A 50 4.79 -3.24 -14.02
N LEU A 51 5.39 -3.87 -13.01
CA LEU A 51 6.77 -4.38 -13.09
C LEU A 51 6.91 -5.46 -14.16
N SER A 52 5.92 -6.34 -14.32
CA SER A 52 5.95 -7.39 -15.35
C SER A 52 5.94 -6.84 -16.78
N GLN A 53 5.39 -5.63 -16.97
CA GLN A 53 5.34 -4.90 -18.23
C GLN A 53 6.43 -3.83 -18.34
N ALA A 54 7.19 -3.58 -17.26
CA ALA A 54 8.20 -2.54 -17.25
C ALA A 54 9.38 -2.96 -18.13
N SER A 55 9.73 -2.08 -19.07
CA SER A 55 10.93 -2.26 -19.87
C SER A 55 12.16 -2.20 -18.93
N PRO A 56 13.15 -3.11 -19.09
CA PRO A 56 14.36 -3.09 -18.28
C PRO A 56 15.30 -1.93 -18.62
N LEU A 57 14.86 -1.00 -19.47
CA LEU A 57 15.63 0.18 -19.84
C LEU A 57 16.04 0.94 -18.59
N SER A 58 17.34 1.12 -18.45
CA SER A 58 17.93 1.97 -17.44
C SER A 58 17.45 3.41 -17.60
N VAL A 59 17.44 4.15 -16.50
CA VAL A 59 17.14 5.59 -16.52
C VAL A 59 18.03 6.30 -17.55
N ASP A 60 19.30 5.91 -17.66
CA ASP A 60 20.25 6.45 -18.63
C ASP A 60 19.84 6.20 -20.08
N GLU A 61 19.23 5.06 -20.40
CA GLU A 61 18.73 4.76 -21.74
C GLU A 61 17.50 5.61 -22.09
N ILE A 62 16.63 5.90 -21.11
CA ILE A 62 15.49 6.80 -21.30
C ILE A 62 15.98 8.24 -21.51
N LEU A 63 16.94 8.69 -20.70
CA LEU A 63 17.50 10.04 -20.78
C LEU A 63 18.18 10.33 -22.12
N ARG A 64 18.72 9.31 -22.81
CA ARG A 64 19.29 9.46 -24.16
C ARG A 64 18.27 9.87 -25.24
N TYR A 65 16.99 9.62 -25.03
CA TYR A 65 15.93 10.06 -25.96
C TYR A 65 15.49 11.51 -25.71
N ILE A 66 15.90 12.12 -24.60
CA ILE A 66 15.59 13.51 -24.30
C ILE A 66 16.58 14.40 -25.07
N PRO A 67 16.12 15.27 -25.97
CA PRO A 67 17.00 16.17 -26.69
C PRO A 67 17.64 17.15 -25.71
N ASP A 68 18.96 17.26 -25.79
CA ASP A 68 19.70 18.23 -24.98
C ASP A 68 19.27 19.65 -25.39
N ARG A 69 18.61 20.35 -24.45
CA ARG A 69 18.09 21.70 -24.65
C ARG A 69 18.65 22.59 -23.56
N GLN A 70 19.05 23.80 -23.96
CA GLN A 70 19.43 24.81 -22.99
C GLN A 70 18.25 25.08 -22.04
N PRO A 71 18.50 25.23 -20.73
CA PRO A 71 17.48 25.62 -19.77
C PRO A 71 16.77 26.89 -20.22
N LEU A 72 15.48 27.02 -19.91
CA LEU A 72 14.79 28.26 -20.23
C LEU A 72 15.28 29.36 -19.29
N PRO A 73 15.31 30.63 -19.73
CA PRO A 73 15.67 31.74 -18.86
C PRO A 73 14.70 31.79 -17.67
N GLY A 74 15.21 31.60 -16.45
CA GLY A 74 14.43 31.57 -15.21
C GLY A 74 14.28 30.19 -14.56
N ASP A 75 14.87 29.13 -15.14
CA ASP A 75 14.99 27.80 -14.51
C ASP A 75 16.17 27.69 -13.51
N GLU A 76 16.66 28.82 -12.98
CA GLU A 76 17.62 28.85 -11.85
C GLU A 76 16.93 28.59 -10.50
#